data_AF-A0A418SDM0-F1
#
_entry.id   AF-A0A418SDM0-F1
#
_cell.length_a   1.000
_cell.length_b   1.000
_cell.length_c   1.000
_cell.angle_alpha   90.00
_cell.angle_beta   90.00
_cell.angle_gamma   90.00
#
_symmetry.space_group_name_H-M   'P 1'
#
loop_
_entity.id
_entity.type
_entity.pdbx_description
1 polymer ?
#
loop_
_entity_poly.entity_id
_entity_poly.type
_entity_poly.pdbx_seq_one_letter_code
_entity_poly.pdbx_strand_id
1 'polypeptide(L)'
;MPMQVRLTPLIAALALFVPLTAIGDVAGDATEPGPGRDSAPTATARSAAPAQSTAPVPEDGPLCQGFGPQTPRDISLLDGTNGQSFPMAQAPENMSLCNIHTHTNAEHKGPGFSIRSSDPDFGGYQCEGSDQLTQSELEDPAFGHGPFHGVKPGDTIEVHWVYSSCDVQPGPGLGACLSDACANPTLRVESQVFLLVNDPFALNFEAYDYDGDMTNGRPQPHSLPGDTGTPIVFRGSTTGPSYTQSICSPMQVTWSVRPRCARLDISSLHRWTMDGNAFDEDHSHGVRALVTAPELLAPIQ
;
A
#
# COMPACT_ATOMS: atom_id res chain seq x y z
N MET A 1 51.54 3.38 36.12
CA MET A 1 51.24 4.81 36.34
C MET A 1 51.27 5.51 34.99
N PRO A 2 50.27 6.33 34.61
CA PRO A 2 48.84 6.21 34.90
C PRO A 2 47.95 6.26 33.63
N MET A 3 46.76 5.70 33.81
CA MET A 3 45.58 5.71 32.93
C MET A 3 44.95 7.11 32.97
N GLN A 4 44.69 7.75 31.82
CA GLN A 4 43.94 9.00 31.77
C GLN A 4 42.44 8.72 31.64
N VAL A 5 41.72 8.96 32.73
CA VAL A 5 40.26 9.01 32.79
C VAL A 5 39.83 10.43 32.42
N ARG A 6 38.95 10.57 31.41
CA ARG A 6 38.27 11.84 31.09
C ARG A 6 36.94 11.88 31.85
N LEU A 7 36.80 12.83 32.77
CA LEU A 7 35.52 13.23 33.40
C LEU A 7 34.92 14.40 32.61
N THR A 8 33.65 14.28 32.23
CA THR A 8 32.82 15.33 31.64
C THR A 8 32.00 16.00 32.76
N PRO A 9 31.78 17.33 32.76
CA PRO A 9 31.10 18.00 33.87
C PRO A 9 29.58 17.91 33.79
N LEU A 10 28.97 17.78 34.96
CA LEU A 10 27.53 17.79 35.23
C LEU A 10 26.99 19.22 35.16
N ILE A 11 25.96 19.48 34.33
CA ILE A 11 25.26 20.76 34.27
C ILE A 11 24.06 20.71 35.23
N ALA A 12 24.01 21.64 36.18
CA ALA A 12 22.93 21.83 37.12
C ALA A 12 21.78 22.64 36.48
N ALA A 13 20.55 22.13 36.55
CA ALA A 13 19.33 22.84 36.15
C ALA A 13 18.71 23.55 37.37
N LEU A 14 18.52 24.85 37.24
CA LEU A 14 17.93 25.75 38.24
C LEU A 14 16.40 25.80 38.04
N ALA A 15 15.63 25.39 39.05
CA ALA A 15 14.17 25.50 39.06
C ALA A 15 13.75 26.88 39.63
N LEU A 16 12.92 27.62 38.89
CA LEU A 16 12.30 28.87 39.34
C LEU A 16 10.81 28.64 39.61
N PHE A 17 10.45 28.76 40.90
CA PHE A 17 9.10 28.85 41.43
C PHE A 17 8.49 30.24 41.15
N VAL A 18 7.20 30.30 40.80
CA VAL A 18 6.39 31.54 40.82
C VAL A 18 5.16 31.29 41.71
N PRO A 19 4.81 32.19 42.64
CA PRO A 19 3.80 31.94 43.66
C PRO A 19 2.39 32.34 43.23
N LEU A 20 1.44 31.70 43.91
CA LEU A 20 -0.01 31.89 43.86
C LEU A 20 -0.44 33.02 44.81
N THR A 21 -1.34 33.90 44.36
CA THR A 21 -2.15 34.76 45.26
C THR A 21 -3.60 34.85 44.78
N ALA A 22 -4.52 34.37 45.61
CA ALA A 22 -5.93 34.79 45.68
C ALA A 22 -5.99 36.19 46.35
N ILE A 23 -7.06 37.00 46.36
CA ILE A 23 -8.45 36.78 46.82
C ILE A 23 -9.26 38.08 46.54
N GLY A 24 -10.60 37.99 46.44
CA GLY A 24 -11.50 39.08 46.88
C GLY A 24 -12.76 39.36 46.06
N ASP A 25 -13.92 38.91 46.57
CA ASP A 25 -15.31 39.14 46.13
C ASP A 25 -15.80 40.60 46.15
N VAL A 26 -16.79 40.93 45.30
CA VAL A 26 -17.96 41.77 45.63
C VAL A 26 -19.18 41.30 44.81
N ALA A 27 -20.33 41.19 45.48
CA ALA A 27 -21.64 40.81 44.96
C ALA A 27 -22.49 42.03 44.52
N GLY A 28 -23.48 41.79 43.63
CA GLY A 28 -24.73 42.55 43.59
C GLY A 28 -25.31 42.87 42.21
N ASP A 29 -26.34 42.10 41.83
CA ASP A 29 -27.72 42.56 41.51
C ASP A 29 -28.31 42.02 40.19
N ALA A 30 -29.61 41.74 40.25
CA ALA A 30 -30.40 40.88 39.38
C ALA A 30 -31.04 41.61 38.19
N THR A 31 -31.13 40.93 37.03
CA THR A 31 -32.31 40.98 36.12
C THR A 31 -32.22 39.94 35.00
N GLU A 32 -33.18 39.02 34.95
CA GLU A 32 -33.62 38.25 33.76
C GLU A 32 -34.56 39.15 32.88
N PRO A 33 -34.91 38.84 31.60
CA PRO A 33 -34.95 37.52 30.94
C PRO A 33 -34.54 37.45 29.43
N GLY A 34 -34.39 36.23 28.88
CA GLY A 34 -34.60 35.95 27.44
C GLY A 34 -33.75 34.83 26.81
N PRO A 35 -34.32 33.87 26.04
CA PRO A 35 -33.65 32.61 25.72
C PRO A 35 -32.69 32.74 24.52
N GLY A 36 -31.39 32.62 24.80
CA GLY A 36 -30.31 32.60 23.81
C GLY A 36 -29.80 31.19 23.56
N ARG A 37 -30.27 30.59 22.45
CA ARG A 37 -29.64 29.54 21.62
C ARG A 37 -28.46 28.78 22.24
N ASP A 38 -28.72 27.52 22.60
CA ASP A 38 -27.69 26.51 22.88
C ASP A 38 -26.71 26.39 21.70
N SER A 39 -25.45 26.74 21.98
CA SER A 39 -24.31 26.44 21.11
C SER A 39 -23.61 25.21 21.69
N ALA A 40 -23.90 24.04 21.10
CA ALA A 40 -23.13 22.83 21.32
C ALA A 40 -21.75 22.93 20.61
N PRO A 41 -20.68 22.32 21.16
CA PRO A 41 -19.36 22.40 20.56
C PRO A 41 -19.28 21.54 19.29
N THR A 42 -18.72 22.14 18.25
CA THR A 42 -18.50 21.54 16.93
C THR A 42 -17.55 20.34 17.03
N ALA A 43 -18.08 19.13 16.86
CA ALA A 43 -17.29 17.95 16.55
C ALA A 43 -16.73 18.12 15.13
N THR A 44 -15.41 18.22 15.01
CA THR A 44 -14.69 18.15 13.73
C THR A 44 -14.92 16.78 13.10
N ALA A 45 -15.73 16.75 12.04
CA ALA A 45 -15.93 15.57 11.22
C ALA A 45 -14.58 15.16 10.60
N ARG A 46 -14.11 13.96 10.94
CA ARG A 46 -13.11 13.25 10.15
C ARG A 46 -13.73 13.00 8.77
N SER A 47 -13.11 13.56 7.74
CA SER A 47 -13.48 13.30 6.35
C SER A 47 -13.21 11.82 6.05
N ALA A 48 -14.25 10.99 6.11
CA ALA A 48 -14.19 9.66 5.52
C ALA A 48 -13.90 9.81 4.02
N ALA A 49 -12.87 9.14 3.52
CA ALA A 49 -12.65 9.01 2.10
C ALA A 49 -13.92 8.41 1.46
N PRO A 50 -14.36 8.90 0.29
CA PRO A 50 -15.57 8.38 -0.35
C PRO A 50 -15.35 6.91 -0.72
N ALA A 51 -16.31 6.05 -0.36
CA ALA A 51 -16.37 4.67 -0.82
C ALA A 51 -16.29 4.65 -2.36
N GLN A 52 -15.24 4.01 -2.89
CA GLN A 52 -15.06 3.86 -4.32
C GLN A 52 -16.14 2.93 -4.85
N SER A 53 -16.89 3.40 -5.85
CA SER A 53 -17.94 2.63 -6.52
C SER A 53 -17.34 1.41 -7.22
N THR A 54 -17.82 0.21 -6.89
CA THR A 54 -17.42 -1.08 -7.48
C THR A 54 -18.14 -1.41 -8.80
N ALA A 55 -18.98 -0.50 -9.31
CA ALA A 55 -19.69 -0.75 -10.57
C ALA A 55 -18.71 -0.81 -11.76
N PRO A 56 -18.78 -1.85 -12.62
CA PRO A 56 -17.93 -1.97 -13.79
C PRO A 56 -18.16 -0.77 -14.73
N VAL A 57 -17.08 -0.05 -15.02
CA VAL A 57 -17.12 1.08 -15.94
C VAL A 57 -17.26 0.54 -17.37
N PRO A 58 -18.22 1.04 -18.19
CA PRO A 58 -18.42 0.56 -19.55
C PRO A 58 -17.14 0.67 -20.40
N GLU A 59 -16.82 -0.41 -21.13
CA GLU A 59 -15.65 -0.51 -22.04
C GLU A 59 -15.95 0.02 -23.47
N ASP A 60 -17.10 0.67 -23.69
CA ASP A 60 -17.61 1.03 -25.02
C ASP A 60 -16.93 2.27 -25.67
N GLY A 61 -15.67 2.54 -25.32
CA GLY A 61 -14.89 3.66 -25.82
C GLY A 61 -13.76 3.27 -26.77
N PRO A 62 -13.14 4.25 -27.45
CA PRO A 62 -11.88 4.01 -28.15
C PRO A 62 -10.79 3.61 -27.15
N LEU A 63 -9.92 2.69 -27.56
CA LEU A 63 -8.75 2.31 -26.78
C LEU A 63 -7.89 3.55 -26.45
N CYS A 64 -7.14 3.47 -25.36
CA CYS A 64 -6.12 4.42 -24.89
C CYS A 64 -4.89 4.55 -25.82
N GLN A 65 -5.09 4.52 -27.14
CA GLN A 65 -4.04 4.70 -28.13
C GLN A 65 -3.43 6.10 -27.98
N GLY A 66 -2.10 6.15 -27.96
CA GLY A 66 -1.33 7.37 -27.71
C GLY A 66 -0.88 7.56 -26.26
N PHE A 67 -1.46 6.83 -25.30
CA PHE A 67 -0.92 6.74 -23.93
C PHE A 67 0.22 5.72 -23.87
N GLY A 68 1.00 5.79 -22.78
CA GLY A 68 1.96 4.75 -22.44
C GLY A 68 1.29 3.39 -22.22
N PRO A 69 2.09 2.30 -22.18
CA PRO A 69 1.59 0.97 -21.88
C PRO A 69 0.72 0.94 -20.62
N GLN A 70 -0.35 0.15 -20.63
CA GLN A 70 -1.34 0.04 -19.56
C GLN A 70 -1.18 -1.28 -18.80
N THR A 71 -1.68 -1.31 -17.56
CA THR A 71 -1.52 -2.44 -16.61
C THR A 71 -2.78 -2.58 -15.75
N PRO A 72 -3.22 -3.76 -15.27
CA PRO A 72 -2.54 -5.06 -15.21
C PRO A 72 -2.53 -5.85 -16.52
N ARG A 73 -1.65 -6.86 -16.61
CA ARG A 73 -1.49 -7.75 -17.78
C ARG A 73 -1.27 -9.21 -17.38
N ASP A 74 -1.45 -10.12 -18.33
CA ASP A 74 -0.90 -11.48 -18.22
C ASP A 74 0.62 -11.41 -18.43
N ILE A 75 1.40 -11.75 -17.41
CA ILE A 75 2.86 -11.68 -17.43
C ILE A 75 3.49 -12.88 -18.17
N SER A 76 2.71 -13.90 -18.51
CA SER A 76 3.14 -15.02 -19.36
C SER A 76 3.06 -14.68 -20.86
N LEU A 77 2.29 -13.65 -21.22
CA LEU A 77 2.22 -13.13 -22.59
C LEU A 77 3.27 -12.03 -22.74
N LEU A 78 4.33 -12.29 -23.49
CA LEU A 78 5.42 -11.33 -23.68
C LEU A 78 5.14 -10.30 -24.77
N ASP A 79 4.16 -10.59 -25.63
CA ASP A 79 3.82 -9.75 -26.78
C ASP A 79 3.13 -8.45 -26.36
N GLY A 80 3.28 -7.44 -27.20
CA GLY A 80 2.68 -6.12 -27.06
C GLY A 80 3.10 -5.26 -28.24
N THR A 81 2.26 -4.33 -28.68
CA THR A 81 2.53 -3.45 -29.83
C THR A 81 2.62 -1.98 -29.42
N ASN A 82 2.45 -1.66 -28.14
CA ASN A 82 2.65 -0.31 -27.64
C ASN A 82 4.15 0.03 -27.63
N GLY A 83 4.58 0.83 -28.62
CA GLY A 83 5.96 1.28 -28.76
C GLY A 83 6.33 2.53 -27.94
N GLN A 84 5.40 3.10 -27.16
CA GLN A 84 5.71 4.23 -26.29
C GLN A 84 6.69 3.77 -25.21
N SER A 85 7.79 4.49 -25.07
CA SER A 85 8.83 4.14 -24.11
C SER A 85 9.14 5.31 -23.18
N PHE A 86 9.43 4.95 -21.94
CA PHE A 86 9.94 5.85 -20.90
C PHE A 86 11.13 5.18 -20.22
N PRO A 87 11.96 5.93 -19.46
CA PRO A 87 13.09 5.36 -18.75
C PRO A 87 12.62 4.25 -17.80
N MET A 88 13.28 3.08 -17.84
CA MET A 88 13.06 2.08 -16.79
C MET A 88 13.53 2.67 -15.47
N ALA A 89 12.77 2.44 -14.41
CA ALA A 89 13.17 2.77 -13.07
C ALA A 89 14.41 1.94 -12.66
N GLN A 90 15.19 2.48 -11.74
CA GLN A 90 16.37 1.80 -11.20
C GLN A 90 15.95 0.59 -10.35
N ALA A 91 16.92 -0.22 -9.93
CA ALA A 91 16.68 -1.29 -8.96
C ALA A 91 16.21 -0.69 -7.61
N PRO A 92 15.37 -1.40 -6.83
CA PRO A 92 14.70 -0.85 -5.64
C PRO A 92 15.67 -0.32 -4.57
N GLU A 93 16.85 -0.92 -4.42
CA GLU A 93 17.91 -0.48 -3.48
C GLU A 93 18.50 0.90 -3.82
N ASN A 94 18.25 1.40 -5.04
CA ASN A 94 18.67 2.71 -5.51
C ASN A 94 17.52 3.74 -5.53
N MET A 95 16.34 3.38 -5.03
CA MET A 95 15.13 4.22 -5.02
C MET A 95 14.60 4.39 -3.59
N SER A 96 13.66 5.32 -3.40
CA SER A 96 13.01 5.55 -2.12
C SER A 96 11.71 4.77 -2.08
N LEU A 97 11.55 3.85 -1.11
CA LEU A 97 10.24 3.28 -0.81
C LEU A 97 9.31 4.44 -0.40
N CYS A 98 8.14 4.50 -1.01
CA CYS A 98 7.16 5.56 -0.76
C CYS A 98 5.81 5.04 -0.34
N ASN A 99 5.46 3.80 -0.71
CA ASN A 99 4.20 3.20 -0.30
C ASN A 99 4.29 1.67 -0.32
N ILE A 100 3.57 1.01 0.59
CA ILE A 100 3.21 -0.41 0.54
C ILE A 100 1.69 -0.46 0.61
N HIS A 101 1.06 -1.25 -0.26
CA HIS A 101 -0.38 -1.49 -0.22
C HIS A 101 -0.70 -2.88 -0.75
N THR A 102 -1.93 -3.35 -0.53
CA THR A 102 -2.37 -4.67 -0.98
C THR A 102 -3.62 -4.61 -1.85
N HIS A 103 -3.84 -5.63 -2.65
CA HIS A 103 -5.07 -5.85 -3.41
C HIS A 103 -5.66 -7.22 -3.07
N THR A 104 -6.98 -7.31 -3.05
CA THR A 104 -7.67 -8.61 -2.92
C THR A 104 -7.69 -9.25 -4.30
N ASN A 105 -7.11 -10.45 -4.38
CA ASN A 105 -6.67 -11.12 -5.59
C ASN A 105 -5.53 -10.38 -6.31
N ALA A 106 -4.83 -11.10 -7.18
CA ALA A 106 -3.82 -10.52 -8.05
C ALA A 106 -4.48 -9.68 -9.16
N GLU A 107 -4.01 -8.45 -9.33
CA GLU A 107 -4.33 -7.59 -10.46
C GLU A 107 -3.79 -8.21 -11.75
N HIS A 108 -2.54 -8.67 -11.70
CA HIS A 108 -1.90 -9.38 -12.79
C HIS A 108 -2.39 -10.82 -12.89
N LYS A 109 -2.26 -11.40 -14.09
CA LYS A 109 -2.35 -12.85 -14.28
C LYS A 109 -0.96 -13.41 -14.46
N GLY A 110 -0.65 -14.52 -13.80
CA GLY A 110 0.65 -15.16 -13.90
C GLY A 110 0.59 -16.68 -13.75
N PRO A 111 1.71 -17.39 -13.99
CA PRO A 111 1.73 -18.85 -13.95
C PRO A 111 1.29 -19.46 -12.61
N GLY A 112 1.57 -18.82 -11.47
CA GLY A 112 1.14 -19.29 -10.15
C GLY A 112 -0.17 -18.68 -9.64
N PHE A 113 -0.80 -17.79 -10.41
CA PHE A 113 -2.05 -17.10 -10.07
C PHE A 113 -2.85 -16.86 -11.35
N SER A 114 -3.49 -17.91 -11.81
CA SER A 114 -4.15 -17.98 -13.11
C SER A 114 -5.67 -18.15 -13.03
N ILE A 115 -6.17 -18.48 -11.83
CA ILE A 115 -7.58 -18.78 -11.56
C ILE A 115 -8.33 -17.46 -11.43
N ARG A 116 -9.27 -17.17 -12.34
CA ARG A 116 -10.04 -15.93 -12.24
C ARG A 116 -10.94 -15.96 -11.00
N SER A 117 -10.89 -14.90 -10.20
CA SER A 117 -11.81 -14.73 -9.07
C SER A 117 -13.26 -14.77 -9.54
N SER A 118 -14.10 -15.47 -8.79
CA SER A 118 -15.55 -15.50 -8.98
C SER A 118 -16.27 -14.49 -8.08
N ASP A 119 -15.52 -13.75 -7.27
CA ASP A 119 -16.05 -12.72 -6.38
C ASP A 119 -16.63 -11.56 -7.23
N PRO A 120 -17.92 -11.23 -7.06
CA PRO A 120 -18.57 -10.16 -7.83
C PRO A 120 -18.10 -8.76 -7.44
N ASP A 121 -17.57 -8.59 -6.22
CA ASP A 121 -17.06 -7.33 -5.69
C ASP A 121 -15.56 -7.17 -5.99
N PHE A 122 -14.83 -8.29 -6.13
CA PHE A 122 -13.38 -8.29 -6.38
C PHE A 122 -13.00 -9.14 -7.60
N GLY A 123 -12.54 -8.47 -8.67
CA GLY A 123 -11.97 -9.10 -9.85
C GLY A 123 -10.62 -9.79 -9.60
N GLY A 124 -9.81 -9.93 -10.65
CA GLY A 124 -8.42 -10.41 -10.53
C GLY A 124 -8.27 -11.94 -10.52
N TYR A 125 -7.12 -12.39 -10.02
CA TYR A 125 -6.66 -13.78 -10.11
C TYR A 125 -6.22 -14.34 -8.76
N GLN A 126 -6.60 -15.57 -8.50
CA GLN A 126 -6.30 -16.31 -7.29
C GLN A 126 -5.09 -17.20 -7.49
N CYS A 127 -4.36 -17.45 -6.40
CA CYS A 127 -3.28 -18.42 -6.36
C CYS A 127 -3.76 -19.82 -6.71
N GLU A 128 -2.94 -20.53 -7.48
CA GLU A 128 -3.09 -21.97 -7.65
C GLU A 128 -2.89 -22.69 -6.31
N GLY A 129 -3.65 -23.76 -6.07
CA GLY A 129 -3.59 -24.53 -4.82
C GLY A 129 -4.39 -23.94 -3.65
N SER A 130 -5.15 -22.86 -3.86
CA SER A 130 -6.11 -22.32 -2.88
C SER A 130 -7.21 -23.33 -2.49
N ASP A 131 -7.49 -24.30 -3.36
CA ASP A 131 -8.43 -25.42 -3.13
C ASP A 131 -7.81 -26.61 -2.39
N GLN A 132 -6.51 -26.56 -2.08
CA GLN A 132 -5.75 -27.66 -1.45
C GLN A 132 -5.41 -27.40 0.02
N LEU A 133 -5.94 -26.32 0.60
CA LEU A 133 -5.69 -25.97 1.99
C LEU A 133 -6.38 -26.95 2.95
N THR A 134 -5.67 -27.31 4.01
CA THR A 134 -6.20 -28.07 5.14
C THR A 134 -7.20 -27.24 5.93
N GLN A 135 -8.02 -27.92 6.74
CA GLN A 135 -8.99 -27.24 7.60
C GLN A 135 -8.30 -26.26 8.58
N SER A 136 -7.17 -26.63 9.17
CA SER A 136 -6.43 -25.75 10.08
C SER A 136 -5.88 -24.51 9.38
N GLU A 137 -5.42 -24.64 8.14
CA GLU A 137 -4.93 -23.50 7.36
C GLU A 137 -6.06 -22.54 6.96
N LEU A 138 -7.30 -23.03 6.88
CA LEU A 138 -8.50 -22.26 6.57
C LEU A 138 -9.19 -21.67 7.80
N GLU A 139 -8.81 -22.07 9.02
CA GLU A 139 -9.37 -21.53 10.25
C GLU A 139 -8.97 -20.07 10.41
N ASP A 140 -9.93 -19.17 10.42
CA ASP A 140 -9.68 -17.75 10.69
C ASP A 140 -9.33 -17.53 12.17
N PRO A 141 -8.07 -17.17 12.51
CA PRO A 141 -7.65 -16.96 13.89
C PRO A 141 -8.32 -15.75 14.54
N ALA A 142 -8.90 -14.84 13.75
CA ALA A 142 -9.59 -13.66 14.22
C ALA A 142 -11.13 -13.80 14.22
N PHE A 143 -11.65 -14.99 13.91
CA PHE A 143 -13.09 -15.30 13.93
C PHE A 143 -13.95 -14.29 13.12
N GLY A 144 -13.46 -13.84 11.97
CA GLY A 144 -14.13 -12.87 11.09
C GLY A 144 -13.96 -11.41 11.51
N HIS A 145 -13.15 -11.13 12.53
CA HIS A 145 -12.94 -9.80 13.10
C HIS A 145 -11.46 -9.39 13.09
N GLY A 146 -10.73 -9.82 12.06
CA GLY A 146 -9.34 -9.45 11.85
C GLY A 146 -9.15 -7.92 11.74
N PRO A 147 -8.06 -7.37 12.31
CA PRO A 147 -7.74 -5.95 12.19
C PRO A 147 -7.43 -5.54 10.76
N PHE A 148 -6.88 -6.44 9.93
CA PHE A 148 -6.82 -6.24 8.48
C PHE A 148 -8.15 -6.72 7.87
N HIS A 149 -8.92 -5.78 7.33
CA HIS A 149 -10.30 -5.98 6.95
C HIS A 149 -10.45 -6.62 5.56
N GLY A 150 -11.53 -7.40 5.40
CA GLY A 150 -11.97 -7.89 4.08
C GLY A 150 -11.20 -9.08 3.52
N VAL A 151 -10.27 -9.67 4.29
CA VAL A 151 -9.53 -10.88 3.91
C VAL A 151 -9.57 -11.92 5.03
N LYS A 152 -9.44 -13.20 4.66
CA LYS A 152 -9.41 -14.36 5.55
C LYS A 152 -8.47 -15.44 4.99
N PRO A 153 -8.13 -16.48 5.76
CA PRO A 153 -7.37 -17.60 5.21
C PRO A 153 -8.07 -18.23 3.99
N GLY A 154 -7.28 -18.62 3.01
CA GLY A 154 -7.73 -19.07 1.69
C GLY A 154 -7.84 -17.96 0.64
N ASP A 155 -7.88 -16.69 1.05
CA ASP A 155 -7.88 -15.58 0.10
C ASP A 155 -6.50 -15.36 -0.51
N THR A 156 -6.48 -14.82 -1.72
CA THR A 156 -5.27 -14.34 -2.39
C THR A 156 -5.14 -12.84 -2.20
N ILE A 157 -3.94 -12.36 -1.92
CA ILE A 157 -3.61 -10.93 -1.97
C ILE A 157 -2.41 -10.68 -2.88
N GLU A 158 -2.36 -9.53 -3.54
CA GLU A 158 -1.15 -9.02 -4.19
C GLU A 158 -0.64 -7.82 -3.40
N VAL A 159 0.64 -7.81 -3.08
CA VAL A 159 1.29 -6.73 -2.34
C VAL A 159 2.20 -5.97 -3.27
N HIS A 160 2.12 -4.65 -3.20
CA HIS A 160 2.95 -3.72 -3.96
C HIS A 160 3.88 -2.96 -3.04
N TRP A 161 5.19 -3.06 -3.29
CA TRP A 161 6.18 -2.11 -2.77
C TRP A 161 6.46 -1.08 -3.85
N VAL A 162 6.01 0.15 -3.62
CA VAL A 162 6.11 1.26 -4.56
C VAL A 162 7.33 2.10 -4.22
N TYR A 163 8.13 2.35 -5.25
CA TYR A 163 9.35 3.13 -5.17
C TYR A 163 9.31 4.33 -6.10
N SER A 164 9.91 5.42 -5.64
CA SER A 164 10.10 6.65 -6.41
C SER A 164 11.59 6.96 -6.56
N SER A 165 11.97 7.52 -7.72
CA SER A 165 13.31 8.09 -7.89
C SER A 165 13.51 9.40 -7.14
N CYS A 166 12.44 9.97 -6.59
CA CYS A 166 12.50 11.20 -5.80
C CYS A 166 12.99 10.93 -4.37
N ASP A 167 13.44 12.00 -3.72
CA ASP A 167 13.64 12.01 -2.27
C ASP A 167 12.29 12.24 -1.59
N VAL A 168 11.67 11.15 -1.12
CA VAL A 168 10.34 11.10 -0.53
C VAL A 168 10.35 10.16 0.67
N GLN A 169 9.36 10.30 1.55
CA GLN A 169 9.18 9.43 2.70
C GLN A 169 7.96 8.52 2.49
N PRO A 170 7.96 7.31 3.09
CA PRO A 170 6.79 6.44 3.12
C PRO A 170 5.55 7.14 3.64
N GLY A 171 4.39 6.84 3.03
CA GLY A 171 3.12 7.41 3.44
C GLY A 171 1.92 6.78 2.73
N PRO A 172 0.71 7.22 3.10
CA PRO A 172 -0.53 6.70 2.54
C PRO A 172 -0.69 7.10 1.07
N GLY A 173 -1.00 6.09 0.25
CA GLY A 173 -1.35 6.22 -1.15
C GLY A 173 -0.25 6.74 -2.07
N LEU A 174 -0.59 6.83 -3.36
CA LEU A 174 0.36 7.19 -4.42
C LEU A 174 0.93 8.61 -4.29
N GLY A 175 0.24 9.50 -3.58
CA GLY A 175 0.70 10.87 -3.33
C GLY A 175 2.04 10.91 -2.59
N ALA A 176 2.33 9.94 -1.71
CA ALA A 176 3.61 9.83 -1.01
C ALA A 176 4.79 9.59 -1.95
N CYS A 177 4.54 9.09 -3.15
CA CYS A 177 5.58 8.82 -4.16
C CYS A 177 5.96 10.03 -5.01
N LEU A 178 5.28 11.16 -4.81
CA LEU A 178 5.43 12.39 -5.60
C LEU A 178 5.97 13.54 -4.73
N SER A 179 6.66 14.49 -5.37
CA SER A 179 7.20 15.68 -4.71
C SER A 179 7.26 16.85 -5.68
N ASP A 180 6.89 18.04 -5.22
CA ASP A 180 6.96 19.28 -6.02
C ASP A 180 8.40 19.58 -6.48
N ALA A 181 9.40 19.14 -5.73
CA ALA A 181 10.81 19.30 -6.07
C ALA A 181 11.29 18.31 -7.15
N CYS A 182 10.45 17.35 -7.54
CA CYS A 182 10.79 16.23 -8.41
C CYS A 182 9.65 15.99 -9.42
N ALA A 183 9.64 16.78 -10.49
CA ALA A 183 8.49 16.87 -11.39
C ALA A 183 8.17 15.58 -12.18
N ASN A 184 9.15 14.74 -12.48
CA ASN A 184 9.00 13.56 -13.32
C ASN A 184 9.73 12.34 -12.74
N PRO A 185 9.23 11.74 -11.65
CA PRO A 185 9.83 10.51 -11.12
C PRO A 185 9.78 9.37 -12.13
N THR A 186 10.78 8.49 -12.07
CA THR A 186 10.53 7.09 -12.46
C THR A 186 9.92 6.37 -11.27
N LEU A 187 8.84 5.63 -11.53
CA LEU A 187 8.16 4.80 -10.54
C LEU A 187 8.47 3.34 -10.79
N ARG A 188 8.66 2.58 -9.71
CA ARG A 188 8.82 1.15 -9.73
C ARG A 188 7.86 0.49 -8.76
N VAL A 189 7.25 -0.61 -9.17
CA VAL A 189 6.45 -1.46 -8.29
C VAL A 189 7.06 -2.85 -8.30
N GLU A 190 7.48 -3.31 -7.13
CA GLU A 190 7.75 -4.72 -6.87
C GLU A 190 6.45 -5.37 -6.42
N SER A 191 6.06 -6.46 -7.08
CA SER A 191 4.82 -7.18 -6.80
C SER A 191 5.10 -8.62 -6.38
N GLN A 192 4.40 -9.04 -5.32
CA GLN A 192 4.31 -10.43 -4.87
C GLN A 192 2.86 -10.80 -4.57
N VAL A 193 2.43 -11.94 -5.08
CA VAL A 193 1.12 -12.54 -4.78
C VAL A 193 1.25 -13.55 -3.64
N PHE A 194 0.39 -13.48 -2.64
CA PHE A 194 0.34 -14.41 -1.52
C PHE A 194 -0.99 -15.13 -1.43
N LEU A 195 -0.95 -16.40 -1.00
CA LEU A 195 -2.08 -17.14 -0.49
C LEU A 195 -2.07 -17.00 1.04
N LEU A 196 -3.13 -16.41 1.60
CA LEU A 196 -3.27 -16.24 3.04
C LEU A 196 -3.60 -17.58 3.69
N VAL A 197 -2.89 -17.93 4.74
CA VAL A 197 -3.10 -19.17 5.49
C VAL A 197 -2.97 -18.91 6.98
N ASN A 198 -3.69 -19.67 7.80
CA ASN A 198 -3.45 -19.73 9.24
C ASN A 198 -2.35 -20.76 9.53
N ASP A 199 -1.10 -20.35 9.35
CA ASP A 199 0.06 -21.20 9.55
C ASP A 199 1.25 -20.37 10.03
N PRO A 200 1.69 -20.50 11.30
CA PRO A 200 2.80 -19.71 11.83
C PRO A 200 4.17 -20.07 11.23
N PHE A 201 4.26 -21.12 10.41
CA PHE A 201 5.47 -21.47 9.66
C PHE A 201 5.47 -20.92 8.23
N ALA A 202 4.37 -20.31 7.78
CA ALA A 202 4.33 -19.55 6.54
C ALA A 202 5.15 -18.24 6.67
N LEU A 203 5.24 -17.49 5.58
CA LEU A 203 5.97 -16.21 5.60
C LEU A 203 5.30 -15.23 6.58
N ASN A 204 6.12 -14.41 7.23
CA ASN A 204 5.68 -13.34 8.11
C ASN A 204 5.77 -12.01 7.37
N PHE A 205 4.65 -11.29 7.24
CA PHE A 205 4.58 -10.01 6.55
C PHE A 205 5.50 -8.94 7.15
N GLU A 206 5.71 -8.98 8.48
CA GLU A 206 6.61 -8.04 9.18
C GLU A 206 8.06 -8.14 8.66
N ALA A 207 8.47 -9.27 8.05
CA ALA A 207 9.79 -9.37 7.43
C ALA A 207 9.94 -8.54 6.13
N TYR A 208 8.83 -8.03 5.60
CA TYR A 208 8.75 -7.26 4.36
C TYR A 208 8.16 -5.85 4.57
N ASP A 209 7.85 -5.48 5.80
CA ASP A 209 7.36 -4.15 6.14
C ASP A 209 8.50 -3.12 6.17
N TYR A 210 8.13 -1.84 6.26
CA TYR A 210 8.99 -0.72 6.60
C TYR A 210 8.71 -0.25 8.03
N ASP A 211 9.72 -0.34 8.90
CA ASP A 211 9.69 0.24 10.26
C ASP A 211 10.89 1.19 10.46
N GLY A 212 11.06 2.11 9.50
CA GLY A 212 12.11 3.13 9.58
C GLY A 212 13.46 2.75 8.95
N ASP A 213 13.58 1.60 8.28
CA ASP A 213 14.83 1.17 7.67
C ASP A 213 15.30 2.09 6.54
N MET A 214 16.61 2.30 6.51
CA MET A 214 17.26 3.18 5.55
C MET A 214 18.45 2.49 4.90
N THR A 215 18.54 2.54 3.57
CA THR A 215 19.71 2.11 2.81
C THR A 215 20.24 3.29 2.00
N ASN A 216 21.50 3.67 2.24
CA ASN A 216 22.15 4.81 1.58
C ASN A 216 21.32 6.11 1.63
N GLY A 217 20.64 6.34 2.76
CA GLY A 217 19.79 7.52 2.95
C GLY A 217 18.42 7.44 2.28
N ARG A 218 17.99 6.28 1.79
CA ARG A 218 16.66 6.06 1.21
C ARG A 218 15.83 5.08 2.05
N PRO A 219 14.53 5.34 2.26
CA PRO A 219 13.62 4.40 2.91
C PRO A 219 13.55 3.08 2.15
N GLN A 220 13.54 1.96 2.88
CA GLN A 220 13.48 0.60 2.33
C GLN A 220 12.66 -0.31 3.23
N PRO A 221 11.96 -1.33 2.70
CA PRO A 221 11.42 -2.37 3.56
C PRO A 221 12.57 -3.20 4.16
N HIS A 222 12.31 -3.94 5.23
CA HIS A 222 13.28 -4.87 5.82
C HIS A 222 13.85 -5.86 4.80
N SER A 223 12.99 -6.37 3.92
CA SER A 223 13.38 -7.17 2.75
C SER A 223 12.27 -7.20 1.71
N LEU A 224 12.58 -7.74 0.52
CA LEU A 224 11.57 -8.10 -0.49
C LEU A 224 11.51 -9.64 -0.60
N PRO A 225 10.32 -10.22 -0.85
CA PRO A 225 10.20 -11.65 -1.16
C PRO A 225 11.12 -12.05 -2.31
N GLY A 226 11.75 -13.23 -2.22
CA GLY A 226 12.88 -13.61 -3.09
C GLY A 226 12.74 -14.94 -3.83
N ASP A 227 11.90 -15.85 -3.34
CA ASP A 227 11.92 -17.29 -3.65
C ASP A 227 10.79 -17.77 -4.57
N THR A 228 9.95 -16.86 -5.06
CA THR A 228 8.79 -17.13 -5.93
C THR A 228 9.12 -17.04 -7.43
N GLY A 229 10.40 -17.00 -7.78
CA GLY A 229 10.90 -17.01 -9.16
C GLY A 229 11.40 -15.65 -9.64
N THR A 230 12.09 -15.65 -10.78
CA THR A 230 12.63 -14.43 -11.40
C THR A 230 11.49 -13.50 -11.80
N PRO A 231 11.50 -12.22 -11.36
CA PRO A 231 10.43 -11.29 -11.70
C PRO A 231 10.43 -10.96 -13.19
N ILE A 232 9.23 -10.77 -13.74
CA ILE A 232 9.01 -10.25 -15.08
C ILE A 232 8.95 -8.73 -14.99
N VAL A 233 9.89 -8.06 -15.64
CA VAL A 233 10.06 -6.60 -15.57
C VAL A 233 9.59 -5.95 -16.87
N PHE A 234 8.67 -5.00 -16.79
CA PHE A 234 8.08 -4.36 -17.98
C PHE A 234 7.59 -2.94 -17.70
N ARG A 235 7.29 -2.23 -18.79
CA ARG A 235 6.67 -0.90 -18.76
C ARG A 235 5.17 -1.04 -18.70
N GLY A 236 4.57 -0.31 -17.78
CA GLY A 236 3.14 -0.29 -17.56
C GLY A 236 2.66 1.06 -17.08
N SER A 237 1.50 1.03 -16.43
CA SER A 237 0.90 2.20 -15.78
C SER A 237 0.50 1.89 -14.35
N THR A 238 0.08 2.90 -13.60
CA THR A 238 -0.60 2.66 -12.32
C THR A 238 -1.89 1.89 -12.56
N THR A 239 -2.22 0.99 -11.64
CA THR A 239 -3.50 0.31 -11.62
C THR A 239 -4.53 1.15 -10.86
N GLY A 240 -5.78 0.70 -10.85
CA GLY A 240 -6.87 1.41 -10.20
C GLY A 240 -8.23 1.06 -10.80
N PRO A 241 -9.26 0.82 -9.97
CA PRO A 241 -10.55 0.29 -10.41
C PRO A 241 -11.31 1.23 -11.36
N SER A 242 -10.98 2.53 -11.37
CA SER A 242 -11.59 3.52 -12.26
C SER A 242 -11.06 3.49 -13.70
N TYR A 243 -9.94 2.81 -13.95
CA TYR A 243 -9.32 2.75 -15.27
C TYR A 243 -9.84 1.55 -16.07
N THR A 244 -10.04 1.73 -17.36
CA THR A 244 -10.44 0.67 -18.31
C THR A 244 -9.46 0.63 -19.47
N GLN A 245 -9.75 -0.09 -20.55
CA GLN A 245 -8.97 0.06 -21.79
C GLN A 245 -9.31 1.36 -22.52
N SER A 246 -10.42 2.01 -22.16
CA SER A 246 -10.89 3.29 -22.72
C SER A 246 -10.65 4.49 -21.79
N ILE A 247 -10.48 4.25 -20.48
CA ILE A 247 -10.17 5.27 -19.47
C ILE A 247 -8.74 5.03 -19.00
N CYS A 248 -7.85 5.89 -19.46
CA CYS A 248 -6.42 5.65 -19.42
C CYS A 248 -5.82 6.00 -18.06
N SER A 249 -4.94 5.14 -17.59
CA SER A 249 -4.08 5.45 -16.45
C SER A 249 -2.92 6.33 -16.93
N PRO A 250 -2.71 7.52 -16.33
CA PRO A 250 -1.80 8.52 -16.85
C PRO A 250 -0.33 8.28 -16.43
N MET A 251 -0.10 7.59 -15.31
CA MET A 251 1.22 7.46 -14.73
C MET A 251 1.96 6.24 -15.29
N GLN A 252 3.23 6.44 -15.63
CA GLN A 252 4.11 5.42 -16.19
C GLN A 252 4.87 4.71 -15.08
N VAL A 253 4.81 3.38 -15.07
CA VAL A 253 5.37 2.55 -13.99
C VAL A 253 6.22 1.44 -14.56
N THR A 254 7.41 1.25 -13.97
CA THR A 254 8.20 0.02 -14.15
C THR A 254 7.65 -1.05 -13.22
N TRP A 255 7.01 -2.07 -13.77
CA TRP A 255 6.53 -3.21 -12.99
C TRP A 255 7.61 -4.28 -12.90
N SER A 256 7.64 -4.96 -11.76
CA SER A 256 8.49 -6.13 -11.47
C SER A 256 7.63 -7.14 -10.73
N VAL A 257 7.05 -8.08 -11.48
CA VAL A 257 6.03 -9.01 -10.97
C VAL A 257 6.61 -10.41 -10.85
N ARG A 258 6.58 -11.00 -9.65
CA ARG A 258 7.06 -12.37 -9.45
C ARG A 258 6.02 -13.40 -9.91
N PRO A 259 6.43 -14.51 -10.56
CA PRO A 259 5.49 -15.35 -11.32
C PRO A 259 4.74 -16.41 -10.48
N ARG A 260 5.08 -16.59 -9.20
CA ARG A 260 4.46 -17.61 -8.34
C ARG A 260 3.95 -17.01 -7.04
N CYS A 261 2.91 -17.62 -6.49
CA CYS A 261 2.47 -17.31 -5.15
C CYS A 261 3.42 -17.84 -4.08
N ALA A 262 3.43 -17.17 -2.92
CA ALA A 262 3.94 -17.72 -1.67
C ALA A 262 2.82 -17.79 -0.64
N ARG A 263 3.04 -18.53 0.45
CA ARG A 263 2.09 -18.61 1.56
C ARG A 263 2.47 -17.59 2.62
N LEU A 264 1.48 -16.84 3.11
CA LEU A 264 1.66 -15.80 4.12
C LEU A 264 0.77 -16.10 5.33
N ASP A 265 1.34 -16.07 6.53
CA ASP A 265 0.57 -16.20 7.77
C ASP A 265 -0.34 -14.98 7.93
N ILE A 266 -1.66 -15.17 7.87
CA ILE A 266 -2.61 -14.06 8.02
C ILE A 266 -2.43 -13.32 9.35
N SER A 267 -1.98 -14.02 10.39
CA SER A 267 -1.77 -13.42 11.71
C SER A 267 -0.68 -12.34 11.67
N SER A 268 0.29 -12.46 10.77
CA SER A 268 1.32 -11.43 10.57
C SER A 268 0.77 -10.17 9.91
N LEU A 269 -0.16 -10.31 8.95
CA LEU A 269 -0.84 -9.17 8.34
C LEU A 269 -1.71 -8.44 9.37
N HIS A 270 -2.34 -9.21 10.27
CA HIS A 270 -3.09 -8.62 11.37
C HIS A 270 -2.23 -7.82 12.34
N ARG A 271 -1.04 -8.32 12.69
CA ARG A 271 -0.09 -7.58 13.54
C ARG A 271 0.38 -6.29 12.86
N TRP A 272 0.72 -6.36 11.58
CA TRP A 272 1.10 -5.18 10.79
C TRP A 272 0.07 -4.04 10.87
N THR A 273 -1.23 -4.35 10.82
CA THR A 273 -2.28 -3.34 11.01
C THR A 273 -2.39 -2.86 12.45
N MET A 274 -2.33 -3.77 13.43
CA MET A 274 -2.47 -3.40 14.85
C MET A 274 -1.34 -2.55 15.38
N ASP A 275 -0.11 -2.82 14.93
CA ASP A 275 1.09 -2.11 15.36
C ASP A 275 1.17 -0.70 14.75
N GLY A 276 0.37 -0.44 13.71
CA GLY A 276 0.28 0.83 13.01
C GLY A 276 1.38 0.97 11.97
N ASN A 277 1.03 0.72 10.70
CA ASN A 277 1.96 0.84 9.59
C ASN A 277 2.02 2.28 9.04
N ALA A 278 3.15 2.63 8.41
CA ALA A 278 3.41 3.97 7.87
C ALA A 278 2.49 4.37 6.70
N PHE A 279 1.64 3.46 6.23
CA PHE A 279 0.85 3.60 5.01
C PHE A 279 -0.65 3.78 5.28
N ASP A 280 -1.07 3.73 6.55
CA ASP A 280 -2.48 3.70 6.98
C ASP A 280 -3.29 2.58 6.29
N GLU A 281 -2.64 1.46 5.95
CA GLU A 281 -3.30 0.32 5.29
C GLU A 281 -3.96 -0.60 6.32
N ASP A 282 -5.27 -0.74 6.24
CA ASP A 282 -6.08 -1.65 7.06
C ASP A 282 -7.01 -2.54 6.22
N HIS A 283 -6.97 -2.46 4.90
CA HIS A 283 -7.72 -3.29 3.98
C HIS A 283 -7.05 -3.32 2.60
N SER A 284 -7.38 -4.34 1.82
CA SER A 284 -6.93 -4.44 0.43
C SER A 284 -7.75 -3.56 -0.50
N HIS A 285 -7.09 -2.99 -1.51
CA HIS A 285 -7.69 -2.24 -2.60
C HIS A 285 -8.35 -3.16 -3.65
N GLY A 286 -9.29 -2.60 -4.40
CA GLY A 286 -9.93 -3.28 -5.52
C GLY A 286 -9.00 -3.41 -6.73
N VAL A 287 -9.36 -4.29 -7.66
CA VAL A 287 -8.58 -4.55 -8.88
C VAL A 287 -9.41 -4.20 -10.12
N ARG A 288 -8.74 -3.74 -11.18
CA ARG A 288 -9.40 -3.52 -12.49
C ARG A 288 -9.28 -4.74 -13.39
N ALA A 289 -10.03 -4.75 -14.49
CA ALA A 289 -9.93 -5.81 -15.50
C ALA A 289 -8.54 -5.84 -16.16
N LEU A 290 -8.10 -7.04 -16.54
CA LEU A 290 -6.85 -7.25 -17.26
C LEU A 290 -6.85 -6.47 -18.58
N VAL A 291 -5.75 -5.79 -18.89
CA VAL A 291 -5.52 -5.22 -20.23
C VAL A 291 -5.17 -6.35 -21.18
N THR A 292 -5.99 -6.50 -22.23
CA THR A 292 -5.82 -7.55 -23.24
C THR A 292 -5.53 -7.03 -24.64
N ALA A 293 -5.80 -5.75 -24.90
CA ALA A 293 -5.49 -5.12 -26.19
C ALA A 293 -3.96 -5.00 -26.39
N PRO A 294 -3.37 -5.63 -27.42
CA PRO A 294 -1.93 -5.57 -27.66
C PRO A 294 -1.39 -4.15 -27.81
N GLU A 295 -2.21 -3.23 -28.36
CA GLU A 295 -1.89 -1.81 -28.57
C GLU A 295 -1.68 -1.04 -27.26
N LEU A 296 -2.13 -1.61 -26.14
CA LEU A 296 -1.96 -1.06 -24.80
C LEU A 296 -0.87 -1.79 -24.01
N LEU A 297 -0.28 -2.86 -24.53
CA LEU A 297 0.75 -3.64 -23.84
C LEU A 297 2.14 -3.32 -24.41
N ALA A 298 3.12 -3.12 -23.52
CA ALA A 298 4.52 -3.05 -23.91
C ALA A 298 5.03 -4.44 -24.33
N PRO A 299 5.91 -4.55 -25.33
CA PRO A 299 6.73 -5.74 -25.46
C PRO A 299 7.56 -5.96 -24.18
N ILE A 300 7.56 -7.19 -23.65
CA ILE A 300 8.46 -7.60 -22.57
C ILE A 300 9.79 -8.01 -23.19
N GLN A 301 10.90 -7.52 -22.63
CA GLN A 301 12.26 -7.73 -23.14
C GLN A 301 12.97 -8.86 -22.39
#